data_AF-A0A9W7GDY7-F1
#
_entry.id   AF-A0A9W7GDY7-F1
#
_cell.length_a   1.000
_cell.length_b   1.000
_cell.length_c   1.000
_cell.angle_alpha   90.00
_cell.angle_beta   90.00
_cell.angle_gamma   90.00
#
_symmetry.space_group_name_H-M   'P 1'
#
loop_
_entity.id
_entity.type
_entity.pdbx_description
1 polymer ?
#
loop_
_entity_poly.entity_id
_entity_poly.type
_entity_poly.pdbx_seq_one_letter_code
_entity_poly.pdbx_strand_id
1 'polypeptide(L)'
;MKLITLLSLLGAVNSFTLAPPSTMSRAFVHTKRTTIKMSNIDEDIDVDSMTLEEEVDAMTEKEVQKTKFVSNLRNQNGVDYAPWMNINAEDEAKIRQLVKEKAEARRKRALQEQEVSGNLLEDSQAQELSGGGLRAKALSEDEVELEWTTTNEGNTEGYVIRRRKARGDDWEVITDYNRWGPLVSKGPTGGTYRYVDNTADVGGWVYRISEVEKDGNESDLCQCLVEVQSKGEKLQGIVAAVGIAAIAIGGVIAGITLDPIQ
;
A
#
# COMPACT_ATOMS: atom_id res chain seq x y z
N MET A 1 32.73 38.03 31.73
CA MET A 1 31.92 38.73 32.76
C MET A 1 31.10 39.83 32.11
N LYS A 2 29.80 39.62 31.89
CA LYS A 2 28.80 40.70 31.85
C LYS A 2 27.52 40.14 32.50
N LEU A 3 27.11 40.84 33.55
CA LEU A 3 26.02 40.55 34.47
C LEU A 3 24.79 41.39 34.05
N ILE A 4 23.60 40.87 34.40
CA ILE A 4 22.35 41.60 34.70
C ILE A 4 21.52 42.12 33.52
N THR A 5 20.34 41.55 33.30
CA THR A 5 19.07 42.20 33.70
C THR A 5 17.91 41.18 33.75
N LEU A 6 17.26 41.08 34.91
CA LEU A 6 15.96 40.45 35.15
C LEU A 6 14.85 41.23 34.45
N LEU A 7 13.85 40.54 33.91
CA LEU A 7 12.48 41.08 33.86
C LEU A 7 11.47 39.96 34.07
N SER A 8 10.78 40.03 35.21
CA SER A 8 9.62 39.24 35.59
C SER A 8 8.37 39.70 34.84
N LEU A 9 7.53 38.77 34.36
CA LEU A 9 6.13 39.04 34.12
C LEU A 9 5.27 37.85 34.60
N LEU A 10 4.40 38.13 35.56
CA LEU A 10 3.40 37.22 36.12
C LEU A 10 2.38 36.82 35.04
N GLY A 11 2.15 35.51 34.89
CA GLY A 11 1.01 34.97 34.14
C GLY A 11 -0.21 34.89 35.05
N ALA A 12 -1.25 35.63 34.69
CA ALA A 12 -2.55 35.60 35.34
C ALA A 12 -3.30 34.29 35.04
N VAL A 13 -3.83 33.69 36.09
CA VAL A 13 -4.68 32.50 36.07
C VAL A 13 -6.08 32.94 35.66
N ASN A 14 -6.55 32.55 34.47
CA ASN A 14 -7.94 32.69 34.08
C ASN A 14 -8.61 31.32 34.10
N SER A 15 -9.36 31.08 35.16
CA SER A 15 -10.24 29.93 35.36
C SER A 15 -11.42 30.04 34.39
N PHE A 16 -11.31 29.44 33.20
CA PHE A 16 -12.44 29.24 32.30
C PHE A 16 -13.22 28.01 32.76
N THR A 17 -14.35 28.24 33.41
CA THR A 17 -15.33 27.21 33.74
C THR A 17 -16.03 26.76 32.45
N LEU A 18 -15.79 25.52 32.03
CA LEU A 18 -16.54 24.88 30.94
C LEU A 18 -17.99 24.67 31.39
N ALA A 19 -18.92 25.38 30.76
CA ALA A 19 -20.33 25.01 30.74
C ALA A 19 -20.53 23.77 29.84
N PRO A 20 -21.40 22.82 30.20
CA PRO A 20 -21.70 21.66 29.37
C PRO A 20 -22.44 22.09 28.08
N PRO A 21 -22.19 21.42 26.93
CA PRO A 21 -22.86 21.75 25.69
C PRO A 21 -24.35 21.41 25.80
N SER A 22 -25.19 22.40 25.53
CA SER A 22 -26.62 22.23 25.36
C SER A 22 -26.89 21.30 24.18
N THR A 23 -27.75 20.32 24.43
CA THR A 23 -28.26 19.36 23.47
C THR A 23 -29.11 20.08 22.43
N MET A 24 -28.48 20.62 21.38
CA MET A 24 -29.18 21.01 20.17
C MET A 24 -29.51 19.75 19.39
N SER A 25 -30.76 19.29 19.51
CA SER A 25 -31.36 18.36 18.56
C SER A 25 -31.23 18.95 17.16
N ARG A 26 -30.24 18.45 16.39
CA ARG A 26 -30.21 18.60 14.94
C ARG A 26 -31.51 18.02 14.41
N ALA A 27 -32.42 18.89 13.98
CA ALA A 27 -33.48 18.48 13.09
C ALA A 27 -32.80 17.88 11.85
N PHE A 28 -32.77 16.55 11.79
CA PHE A 28 -32.44 15.82 10.58
C PHE A 28 -33.48 16.24 9.55
N VAL A 29 -33.12 17.18 8.67
CA VAL A 29 -33.81 17.34 7.40
C VAL A 29 -33.60 16.02 6.69
N HIS A 30 -34.59 15.15 6.78
CA HIS A 30 -34.68 13.93 6.03
C HIS A 30 -34.92 14.32 4.58
N THR A 31 -33.87 14.78 3.91
CA THR A 31 -33.85 14.84 2.46
C THR A 31 -33.99 13.40 2.02
N LYS A 32 -35.22 13.01 1.71
CA LYS A 32 -35.50 11.77 0.98
C LYS A 32 -34.73 11.90 -0.32
N ARG A 33 -33.53 11.32 -0.35
CA ARG A 33 -32.81 11.04 -1.58
C ARG A 33 -33.68 10.00 -2.28
N THR A 34 -34.57 10.47 -3.13
CA THR A 34 -35.29 9.60 -4.05
C THR A 34 -34.22 9.02 -4.96
N THR A 35 -33.73 7.85 -4.60
CA THR A 35 -32.92 7.02 -5.48
C THR A 35 -33.83 6.67 -6.65
N ILE A 36 -33.66 7.39 -7.76
CA ILE A 36 -34.25 7.00 -9.03
C ILE A 36 -33.67 5.61 -9.30
N LYS A 37 -34.52 4.58 -9.25
CA LYS A 37 -34.16 3.24 -9.72
C LYS A 37 -33.85 3.38 -11.21
N MET A 38 -32.58 3.47 -11.56
CA MET A 38 -32.06 3.23 -12.91
C MET A 38 -32.22 1.74 -13.20
N SER A 39 -33.45 1.27 -13.42
CA SER A 39 -33.67 -0.09 -13.89
C SER A 39 -33.32 -0.16 -15.37
N ASN A 40 -32.31 -0.99 -15.69
CA ASN A 40 -31.99 -1.59 -17.00
C ASN A 40 -30.73 -1.11 -17.75
N ILE A 41 -29.64 -0.73 -17.08
CA ILE A 41 -28.31 -0.62 -17.74
C ILE A 41 -27.19 -1.17 -16.84
N ASP A 42 -27.47 -2.29 -16.17
CA ASP A 42 -26.46 -3.08 -15.44
C ASP A 42 -26.38 -4.48 -16.08
N GLU A 43 -26.28 -4.54 -17.41
CA GLU A 43 -25.68 -5.74 -18.01
C GLU A 43 -24.19 -5.68 -17.66
N ASP A 44 -23.78 -6.53 -16.72
CA ASP A 44 -22.39 -6.83 -16.40
C ASP A 44 -21.72 -7.28 -17.70
N ILE A 45 -21.10 -6.35 -18.42
CA ILE A 45 -20.25 -6.70 -19.56
C ILE A 45 -19.07 -7.43 -18.95
N ASP A 46 -18.92 -8.69 -19.34
CA ASP A 46 -17.74 -9.49 -19.09
C ASP A 46 -16.57 -8.87 -19.88
N VAL A 47 -15.96 -7.85 -19.30
CA VAL A 47 -14.86 -7.08 -19.89
C VAL A 47 -13.57 -7.90 -19.98
N ASP A 48 -13.48 -9.01 -19.24
CA ASP A 48 -12.30 -9.87 -19.22
C ASP A 48 -12.19 -10.78 -20.46
N SER A 49 -13.30 -11.04 -21.17
CA SER A 49 -13.31 -11.87 -22.38
C SER A 49 -13.22 -11.08 -23.70
N MET A 50 -13.26 -9.74 -23.65
CA MET A 50 -13.27 -8.88 -24.84
C MET A 50 -11.88 -8.35 -25.21
N THR A 51 -11.68 -8.06 -26.51
CA THR A 51 -10.48 -7.35 -26.95
C THR A 51 -10.49 -5.90 -26.44
N LEU A 52 -9.31 -5.27 -26.35
CA LEU A 52 -9.19 -3.90 -25.81
C LEU A 52 -10.07 -2.89 -26.56
N GLU A 53 -10.17 -3.02 -27.88
CA GLU A 53 -11.00 -2.11 -28.69
C GLU A 53 -12.50 -2.36 -28.47
N GLU A 54 -12.94 -3.61 -28.38
CA GLU A 54 -14.34 -3.96 -28.11
C GLU A 54 -14.78 -3.53 -26.71
N GLU A 55 -13.91 -3.70 -25.70
CA GLU A 55 -14.14 -3.22 -24.33
C GLU A 55 -14.30 -1.69 -24.30
N VAL A 56 -13.42 -0.98 -25.01
CA VAL A 56 -13.43 0.49 -25.06
C VAL A 56 -14.67 1.00 -25.76
N ASP A 57 -15.07 0.42 -26.88
CA ASP A 57 -16.26 0.84 -27.61
C ASP A 57 -17.54 0.55 -26.80
N ALA A 58 -17.68 -0.64 -26.21
CA ALA A 58 -18.85 -0.96 -25.40
C ALA A 58 -18.97 -0.09 -24.13
N MET A 59 -17.84 0.24 -23.49
CA MET A 59 -17.81 1.16 -22.34
C MET A 59 -18.08 2.60 -22.75
N THR A 60 -17.55 3.06 -23.89
CA THR A 60 -17.81 4.39 -24.44
C THR A 60 -19.28 4.55 -24.80
N GLU A 61 -19.88 3.58 -25.47
CA GLU A 61 -21.31 3.57 -25.80
C GLU A 61 -22.19 3.64 -24.55
N LYS A 62 -21.84 2.90 -23.49
CA LYS A 62 -22.53 2.98 -22.20
C LYS A 62 -22.42 4.35 -21.56
N GLU A 63 -21.25 4.97 -21.55
CA GLU A 63 -21.06 6.32 -20.99
C GLU A 63 -21.82 7.38 -21.79
N VAL A 64 -21.83 7.25 -23.12
CA VAL A 64 -22.61 8.10 -24.02
C VAL A 64 -24.12 7.89 -23.83
N GLN A 65 -24.58 6.65 -23.68
CA GLN A 65 -26.00 6.33 -23.41
C GLN A 65 -26.46 6.86 -22.05
N LYS A 66 -25.65 6.69 -20.99
CA LYS A 66 -25.94 7.23 -19.65
C LYS A 66 -26.05 8.76 -19.70
N THR A 67 -25.15 9.40 -20.44
CA THR A 67 -25.15 10.86 -20.58
C THR A 67 -26.32 11.35 -21.44
N LYS A 68 -26.67 10.64 -22.53
CA LYS A 68 -27.85 10.92 -23.38
C LYS A 68 -29.17 10.70 -22.63
N PHE A 69 -29.24 9.70 -21.74
CA PHE A 69 -30.43 9.46 -20.91
C PHE A 69 -30.64 10.61 -19.91
N VAL A 70 -29.57 11.08 -19.28
CA VAL A 70 -29.62 12.20 -18.31
C VAL A 70 -29.93 13.53 -19.02
N SER A 71 -29.42 13.75 -20.23
CA SER A 71 -29.70 14.96 -21.00
C SER A 71 -31.15 15.02 -21.53
N ASN A 72 -31.77 13.87 -21.79
CA ASN A 72 -33.16 13.77 -22.26
C ASN A 72 -34.23 13.86 -21.15
N LEU A 73 -33.85 14.21 -19.92
CA LEU A 73 -34.84 14.55 -18.89
C LEU A 73 -35.47 15.90 -19.22
N ARG A 74 -36.78 15.92 -19.49
CA ARG A 74 -37.54 17.15 -19.77
C ARG A 74 -38.42 17.55 -18.60
N ASN A 75 -38.52 18.86 -18.35
CA ASN A 75 -39.48 19.41 -17.39
C ASN A 75 -40.91 19.40 -17.97
N GLN A 76 -41.91 19.73 -17.15
CA GLN A 76 -43.33 19.76 -17.56
C GLN A 76 -43.61 20.75 -18.72
N ASN A 77 -42.72 21.71 -18.94
CA ASN A 77 -42.80 22.71 -20.01
C ASN A 77 -42.07 22.27 -21.29
N GLY A 78 -41.56 21.04 -21.36
CA GLY A 78 -40.87 20.48 -22.52
C GLY A 78 -39.43 20.98 -22.72
N VAL A 79 -38.85 21.68 -21.75
CA VAL A 79 -37.45 22.13 -21.78
C VAL A 79 -36.56 21.09 -21.11
N ASP A 80 -35.43 20.77 -21.74
CA ASP A 80 -34.44 19.83 -21.22
C ASP A 80 -33.87 20.36 -19.89
N TYR A 81 -33.71 19.49 -18.90
CA TYR A 81 -33.21 19.84 -17.57
C TYR A 81 -31.72 20.19 -17.58
N ALA A 82 -30.96 19.65 -18.54
CA ALA A 82 -29.52 19.84 -18.64
C ALA A 82 -29.07 20.07 -20.10
N PRO A 83 -29.42 21.22 -20.71
CA PRO A 83 -29.05 21.53 -22.10
C PRO A 83 -27.54 21.72 -22.31
N TRP A 84 -26.79 21.93 -21.23
CA TRP A 84 -25.33 22.03 -21.18
C TRP A 84 -24.63 20.67 -21.16
N MET A 85 -25.38 19.56 -21.11
CA MET A 85 -24.87 18.18 -21.15
C MET A 85 -25.01 17.54 -22.54
N ASN A 86 -25.29 18.33 -23.58
CA ASN A 86 -25.34 17.82 -24.94
C ASN A 86 -23.94 17.45 -25.43
N ILE A 87 -23.69 16.15 -25.54
CA ILE A 87 -22.42 15.60 -26.01
C ILE A 87 -22.27 15.95 -27.49
N ASN A 88 -21.19 16.66 -27.85
CA ASN A 88 -20.81 16.86 -29.23
C ASN A 88 -19.86 15.74 -29.71
N ALA A 89 -19.61 15.62 -31.01
CA ALA A 89 -18.68 14.61 -31.55
C ALA A 89 -17.26 14.70 -30.93
N GLU A 90 -16.84 15.91 -30.52
CA GLU A 90 -15.56 16.14 -29.83
C GLU A 90 -15.56 15.57 -28.40
N ASP A 91 -16.69 15.63 -27.70
CA ASP A 91 -16.84 15.09 -26.35
C ASP A 91 -16.89 13.55 -26.37
N GLU A 92 -17.55 12.95 -27.37
CA GLU A 92 -17.55 11.49 -27.57
C GLU A 92 -16.12 10.97 -27.83
N ALA A 93 -15.31 11.69 -28.60
CA ALA A 93 -13.91 11.34 -28.83
C ALA A 93 -13.05 11.44 -27.56
N LYS A 94 -13.31 12.45 -26.72
CA LYS A 94 -12.62 12.62 -25.42
C LYS A 94 -13.01 11.54 -24.41
N ILE A 95 -14.28 11.15 -24.38
CA ILE A 95 -14.77 10.02 -23.57
C ILE A 95 -14.07 8.74 -24.01
N ARG A 96 -13.99 8.47 -25.32
CA ARG A 96 -13.29 7.29 -25.86
C ARG A 96 -11.81 7.24 -25.44
N GLN A 97 -11.11 8.39 -25.47
CA GLN A 97 -9.71 8.46 -25.02
C GLN A 97 -9.56 8.15 -23.53
N LEU A 98 -10.42 8.72 -22.68
CA LEU A 98 -10.41 8.48 -21.23
C LEU A 98 -10.74 7.03 -20.88
N VAL A 99 -11.72 6.43 -21.59
CA VAL A 99 -12.08 5.02 -21.41
C VAL A 99 -10.94 4.11 -21.87
N LYS A 100 -10.28 4.43 -22.97
CA LYS A 100 -9.09 3.71 -23.45
C LYS A 100 -7.96 3.74 -22.43
N GLU A 101 -7.61 4.93 -21.93
CA GLU A 101 -6.57 5.07 -20.89
C GLU A 101 -6.94 4.29 -19.62
N LYS A 102 -8.21 4.32 -19.21
CA LYS A 102 -8.71 3.59 -18.04
C LYS A 102 -8.68 2.07 -18.25
N ALA A 103 -9.03 1.58 -19.43
CA ALA A 103 -8.97 0.17 -19.78
C ALA A 103 -7.51 -0.32 -19.83
N GLU A 104 -6.61 0.44 -20.46
CA GLU A 104 -5.18 0.16 -20.49
C GLU A 104 -4.57 0.15 -19.08
N ALA A 105 -4.94 1.11 -18.22
CA ALA A 105 -4.50 1.13 -16.84
C ALA A 105 -5.00 -0.07 -16.03
N ARG A 106 -6.23 -0.54 -16.27
CA ARG A 106 -6.77 -1.76 -15.64
C ARG A 106 -5.99 -2.99 -16.09
N ARG A 107 -5.78 -3.17 -17.39
CA ARG A 107 -5.00 -4.29 -17.93
C ARG A 107 -3.56 -4.27 -17.45
N LYS A 108 -2.95 -3.09 -17.36
CA LYS A 108 -1.60 -2.95 -16.80
C LYS A 108 -1.53 -3.38 -15.34
N ARG A 109 -2.54 -3.06 -14.52
CA ARG A 109 -2.61 -3.55 -13.13
C ARG A 109 -2.82 -5.06 -13.07
N ALA A 110 -3.72 -5.61 -13.88
CA ALA A 110 -3.95 -7.05 -13.93
C ALA A 110 -2.69 -7.82 -14.36
N LEU A 111 -1.92 -7.29 -15.31
CA LEU A 111 -0.63 -7.86 -15.72
C LEU A 111 0.44 -7.75 -14.62
N GLN A 112 0.48 -6.63 -13.89
CA GLN A 112 1.38 -6.46 -12.74
C GLN A 112 1.01 -7.38 -11.57
N GLU A 113 -0.28 -7.64 -11.36
CA GLU A 113 -0.78 -8.62 -10.37
C GLU A 113 -0.43 -10.05 -10.81
N GLN A 114 -0.50 -10.35 -12.11
CA GLN A 114 -0.10 -11.65 -12.68
C GLN A 114 1.42 -11.91 -12.63
N GLU A 115 2.25 -10.88 -12.49
CA GLU A 115 3.70 -11.01 -12.29
C GLU A 115 4.03 -11.64 -10.92
N VAL A 116 3.11 -11.57 -9.97
CA VAL A 116 3.18 -12.35 -8.73
C VAL A 116 2.63 -13.73 -9.04
N SER A 117 3.46 -14.76 -8.91
CA SER A 117 3.08 -16.13 -9.29
C SER A 117 2.94 -17.05 -8.09
N GLY A 118 2.07 -18.06 -8.20
CA GLY A 118 1.93 -19.11 -7.20
C GLY A 118 1.31 -18.65 -5.88
N ASN A 119 1.83 -19.15 -4.76
CA ASN A 119 1.19 -19.01 -3.45
C ASN A 119 1.07 -17.54 -2.98
N LEU A 120 1.96 -16.65 -3.44
CA LEU A 120 1.92 -15.22 -3.12
C LEU A 120 0.79 -14.46 -3.82
N LEU A 121 0.32 -14.96 -4.97
CA LEU A 121 -0.84 -14.39 -5.67
C LEU A 121 -2.14 -14.71 -4.92
N GLU A 122 -2.24 -15.92 -4.37
CA GLU A 122 -3.46 -16.41 -3.74
C GLU A 122 -3.69 -15.82 -2.34
N ASP A 123 -2.63 -15.59 -1.55
CA ASP A 123 -2.80 -15.06 -0.19
C ASP A 123 -1.60 -14.24 0.31
N SER A 124 -1.39 -13.07 -0.32
CA SER A 124 -0.34 -12.12 0.09
C SER A 124 -0.45 -11.69 1.55
N GLN A 125 -1.66 -11.58 2.12
CA GLN A 125 -1.81 -11.19 3.53
C GLN A 125 -1.55 -12.35 4.49
N ALA A 126 -1.98 -13.58 4.18
CA ALA A 126 -1.66 -14.70 5.04
C ALA A 126 -0.21 -15.16 4.90
N GLN A 127 0.50 -14.93 3.80
CA GLN A 127 1.93 -15.27 3.74
C GLN A 127 2.81 -14.38 4.63
N GLU A 128 2.43 -13.12 4.83
CA GLU A 128 3.05 -12.26 5.85
C GLU A 128 2.75 -12.75 7.29
N LEU A 129 1.64 -13.49 7.48
CA LEU A 129 1.20 -14.01 8.78
C LEU A 129 1.56 -15.48 9.05
N SER A 130 1.75 -16.32 8.01
CA SER A 130 1.76 -17.78 8.07
C SER A 130 3.17 -18.36 8.16
N GLY A 131 4.00 -17.85 9.07
CA GLY A 131 5.20 -18.54 9.56
C GLY A 131 6.39 -18.75 8.60
N GLY A 132 6.16 -18.88 7.28
CA GLY A 132 7.19 -18.91 6.26
C GLY A 132 7.67 -17.54 5.81
N GLY A 133 7.06 -16.48 6.36
CA GLY A 133 7.36 -15.08 6.07
C GLY A 133 8.86 -14.78 6.09
N LEU A 134 9.32 -14.16 5.01
CA LEU A 134 10.71 -13.75 4.84
C LEU A 134 11.07 -12.72 5.91
N ARG A 135 12.00 -13.09 6.78
CA ARG A 135 12.62 -12.17 7.73
C ARG A 135 13.88 -11.63 7.09
N ALA A 136 13.96 -10.32 7.02
CA ALA A 136 15.12 -9.67 6.45
C ALA A 136 15.63 -8.59 7.41
N LYS A 137 16.94 -8.59 7.64
CA LYS A 137 17.60 -7.72 8.62
C LYS A 137 18.85 -7.10 8.00
N ALA A 138 18.84 -5.78 7.89
CA ALA A 138 20.05 -5.03 7.57
C ALA A 138 21.05 -5.14 8.74
N LEU A 139 22.14 -5.87 8.53
CA LEU A 139 23.21 -6.02 9.52
C LEU A 139 24.13 -4.80 9.49
N SER A 140 24.53 -4.38 8.30
CA SER A 140 25.41 -3.25 8.04
C SER A 140 24.92 -2.44 6.83
N GLU A 141 25.75 -1.52 6.34
CA GLU A 141 25.42 -0.64 5.20
C GLU A 141 25.42 -1.40 3.87
N ASP A 142 26.10 -2.54 3.82
CA ASP A 142 26.31 -3.34 2.60
C ASP A 142 25.81 -4.80 2.74
N GLU A 143 25.24 -5.15 3.91
CA GLU A 143 24.89 -6.54 4.24
C GLU A 143 23.45 -6.67 4.76
N VAL A 144 22.70 -7.57 4.12
CA VAL A 144 21.34 -7.95 4.53
C VAL A 144 21.27 -9.45 4.77
N GLU A 145 20.87 -9.83 5.98
CA GLU A 145 20.57 -11.21 6.34
C GLU A 145 19.11 -11.52 6.02
N LEU A 146 18.88 -12.58 5.26
CA LEU A 146 17.58 -13.14 4.91
C LEU A 146 17.41 -14.48 5.63
N GLU A 147 16.25 -14.69 6.23
CA GLU A 147 15.85 -15.94 6.88
C GLU A 147 14.40 -16.26 6.56
N TRP A 148 14.11 -17.47 6.10
CA TRP A 148 12.74 -17.95 5.88
C TRP A 148 12.63 -19.41 6.33
N THR A 149 11.40 -19.85 6.59
CA THR A 149 11.13 -21.22 7.01
C THR A 149 10.07 -21.87 6.13
N THR A 150 10.22 -23.16 5.92
CA THR A 150 9.27 -23.97 5.13
C THR A 150 8.85 -25.17 5.95
N THR A 151 7.63 -25.66 5.69
CA THR A 151 7.02 -26.78 6.43
C THR A 151 6.76 -28.00 5.56
N ASN A 152 6.68 -27.83 4.23
CA ASN A 152 6.49 -28.91 3.28
C ASN A 152 7.30 -28.61 2.01
N GLU A 153 8.17 -29.52 1.63
CA GLU A 153 9.03 -29.41 0.43
C GLU A 153 9.02 -30.69 -0.41
N GLY A 154 7.90 -31.41 -0.46
CA GLY A 154 7.83 -32.72 -1.12
C GLY A 154 8.26 -32.70 -2.60
N ASN A 155 7.89 -31.64 -3.33
CA ASN A 155 8.23 -31.45 -4.74
C ASN A 155 9.30 -30.40 -5.01
N THR A 156 9.92 -29.86 -3.97
CA THR A 156 10.88 -28.75 -4.11
C THR A 156 12.25 -29.27 -4.50
N GLU A 157 12.89 -28.63 -5.48
CA GLU A 157 14.30 -28.83 -5.82
C GLU A 157 15.18 -27.85 -5.03
N GLY A 158 14.76 -26.58 -4.96
CA GLY A 158 15.45 -25.56 -4.17
C GLY A 158 14.82 -24.18 -4.31
N TYR A 159 15.58 -23.15 -3.94
CA TYR A 159 15.11 -21.77 -3.90
C TYR A 159 15.97 -20.82 -4.71
N VAL A 160 15.32 -19.78 -5.24
CA VAL A 160 15.91 -18.67 -5.98
C VAL A 160 15.66 -17.39 -5.21
N ILE A 161 16.71 -16.59 -5.00
CA ILE A 161 16.64 -15.32 -4.29
C ILE A 161 16.70 -14.18 -5.30
N ARG A 162 15.65 -13.37 -5.32
CA ARG A 162 15.53 -12.20 -6.17
C ARG A 162 15.48 -10.94 -5.35
N ARG A 163 16.00 -9.87 -5.91
CA ARG A 163 15.98 -8.54 -5.31
C ARG A 163 15.56 -7.51 -6.34
N ARG A 164 14.93 -6.44 -5.88
CA ARG A 164 14.74 -5.21 -6.67
C ARG A 164 14.81 -3.99 -5.78
N LYS A 165 15.09 -2.83 -6.35
CA LYS A 165 14.96 -1.55 -5.64
C LYS A 165 13.49 -1.31 -5.30
N ALA A 166 13.19 -0.73 -4.14
CA ALA A 166 11.81 -0.51 -3.69
C ALA A 166 10.99 0.42 -4.62
N ARG A 167 11.64 1.18 -5.49
CA ARG A 167 11.01 2.04 -6.51
C ARG A 167 11.33 1.60 -7.95
N GLY A 168 11.91 0.43 -8.13
CA GLY A 168 12.22 -0.16 -9.43
C GLY A 168 11.33 -1.37 -9.69
N ASP A 169 11.08 -1.65 -10.97
CA ASP A 169 10.29 -2.81 -11.38
C ASP A 169 11.19 -4.02 -11.71
N ASP A 170 12.47 -3.79 -12.02
CA ASP A 170 13.39 -4.83 -12.46
C ASP A 170 13.87 -5.72 -11.30
N TRP A 171 13.57 -7.02 -11.41
CA TRP A 171 14.08 -8.06 -10.52
C TRP A 171 15.43 -8.59 -11.00
N GLU A 172 16.43 -8.60 -10.10
CA GLU A 172 17.71 -9.27 -10.30
C GLU A 172 17.79 -10.56 -9.49
N VAL A 173 18.35 -11.60 -10.10
CA VAL A 173 18.64 -12.87 -9.42
C VAL A 173 19.99 -12.74 -8.73
N ILE A 174 20.00 -12.81 -7.40
CA ILE A 174 21.23 -12.74 -6.61
C ILE A 174 21.91 -14.11 -6.61
N THR A 175 21.15 -15.14 -6.27
CA THR A 175 21.65 -16.51 -6.15
C THR A 175 20.53 -17.53 -6.29
N ASP A 176 20.92 -18.73 -6.69
CA ASP A 176 20.05 -19.88 -6.92
C ASP A 176 20.57 -21.11 -6.19
N TYR A 177 19.71 -22.12 -6.02
CA TYR A 177 20.06 -23.44 -5.50
C TYR A 177 21.17 -24.16 -6.28
N ASN A 178 21.25 -23.92 -7.59
CA ASN A 178 22.34 -24.45 -8.43
C ASN A 178 23.70 -23.82 -8.13
N ARG A 179 23.71 -22.57 -7.67
CA ARG A 179 24.94 -21.81 -7.39
C ARG A 179 25.34 -21.88 -5.93
N TRP A 180 24.36 -21.98 -5.03
CA TRP A 180 24.56 -22.01 -3.58
C TRP A 180 23.84 -23.21 -2.96
N GLY A 181 24.61 -24.26 -2.67
CA GLY A 181 24.09 -25.54 -2.15
C GLY A 181 23.17 -25.44 -0.91
N PRO A 182 23.33 -24.48 0.02
CA PRO A 182 22.40 -24.31 1.14
C PRO A 182 20.96 -23.93 0.77
N LEU A 183 20.69 -23.57 -0.50
CA LEU A 183 19.34 -23.29 -1.00
C LEU A 183 18.68 -24.50 -1.67
N VAL A 184 19.36 -25.64 -1.73
CA VAL A 184 18.74 -26.90 -2.12
C VAL A 184 17.74 -27.32 -1.04
N SER A 185 16.62 -27.92 -1.47
CA SER A 185 15.60 -28.44 -0.56
C SER A 185 16.22 -29.31 0.55
N LYS A 186 15.73 -29.12 1.78
CA LYS A 186 16.15 -29.89 2.96
C LYS A 186 15.35 -31.18 3.13
N GLY A 187 14.41 -31.44 2.23
CA GLY A 187 13.57 -32.63 2.20
C GLY A 187 12.14 -32.36 2.67
N PRO A 188 11.26 -33.38 2.66
CA PRO A 188 9.81 -33.22 2.68
C PRO A 188 9.23 -32.44 3.87
N THR A 189 9.94 -32.42 5.00
CA THR A 189 9.53 -31.71 6.23
C THR A 189 9.85 -30.22 6.23
N GLY A 190 10.50 -29.72 5.18
CA GLY A 190 11.01 -28.36 5.12
C GLY A 190 12.12 -28.06 6.12
N GLY A 191 12.49 -26.79 6.20
CA GLY A 191 13.50 -26.31 7.15
C GLY A 191 13.67 -24.81 7.15
N THR A 192 14.63 -24.34 7.93
CA THR A 192 14.99 -22.91 8.01
C THR A 192 16.16 -22.60 7.09
N TYR A 193 16.01 -21.63 6.20
CA TYR A 193 17.04 -21.19 5.28
C TYR A 193 17.57 -19.84 5.72
N ARG A 194 18.83 -19.58 5.36
CA ARG A 194 19.48 -18.32 5.63
C ARG A 194 20.48 -17.97 4.55
N TYR A 195 20.44 -16.71 4.15
CA TYR A 195 21.33 -16.15 3.16
C TYR A 195 21.77 -14.76 3.60
N VAL A 196 23.01 -14.38 3.29
CA VAL A 196 23.51 -13.04 3.53
C VAL A 196 23.87 -12.44 2.18
N ASP A 197 23.18 -11.37 1.82
CA ASP A 197 23.48 -10.58 0.64
C ASP A 197 24.49 -9.49 1.01
N ASN A 198 25.68 -9.55 0.41
CA ASN A 198 26.78 -8.59 0.63
C ASN A 198 26.89 -7.55 -0.50
N THR A 199 25.86 -7.43 -1.35
CA THR A 199 25.87 -6.57 -2.54
C THR A 199 24.84 -5.44 -2.47
N ALA A 200 24.12 -5.33 -1.36
CA ALA A 200 23.01 -4.39 -1.20
C ALA A 200 23.53 -3.06 -0.64
N ASP A 201 23.40 -1.96 -1.40
CA ASP A 201 23.76 -0.62 -0.92
C ASP A 201 22.65 0.05 -0.09
N VAL A 202 23.01 1.16 0.57
CA VAL A 202 22.09 2.01 1.35
C VAL A 202 20.85 2.37 0.52
N GLY A 203 19.68 2.05 1.04
CA GLY A 203 18.40 2.29 0.36
C GLY A 203 17.33 1.25 0.68
N GLY A 204 16.18 1.41 0.02
CA GLY A 204 15.05 0.48 0.12
C GLY A 204 15.13 -0.63 -0.92
N TRP A 205 15.05 -1.87 -0.46
CA TRP A 205 15.12 -3.09 -1.25
C TRP A 205 13.91 -3.96 -0.98
N VAL A 206 13.46 -4.67 -2.02
CA VAL A 206 12.45 -5.71 -1.90
C VAL A 206 13.09 -7.02 -2.28
N TYR A 207 13.09 -7.97 -1.35
CA TYR A 207 13.57 -9.33 -1.56
C TYR A 207 12.38 -10.25 -1.79
N ARG A 208 12.56 -11.23 -2.66
CA ARG A 208 11.59 -12.27 -2.95
C ARG A 208 12.29 -13.61 -3.01
N ILE A 209 11.69 -14.60 -2.37
CA ILE A 209 12.12 -15.99 -2.46
C ILE A 209 11.13 -16.72 -3.33
N SER A 210 11.63 -17.39 -4.35
CA SER A 210 10.83 -18.25 -5.21
C SER A 210 11.29 -19.69 -5.03
N GLU A 211 10.32 -20.58 -4.90
CA GLU A 211 10.49 -22.01 -4.85
C GLU A 211 10.56 -22.56 -6.27
N VAL A 212 11.53 -23.45 -6.52
CA VAL A 212 11.64 -24.19 -7.79
C VAL A 212 11.29 -25.64 -7.51
N GLU A 213 10.24 -26.12 -8.16
CA GLU A 213 9.82 -27.50 -8.08
C GLU A 213 10.67 -28.40 -8.98
N LYS A 214 10.65 -29.72 -8.73
CA LYS A 214 11.34 -30.73 -9.55
C LYS A 214 10.87 -30.76 -11.00
N ASP A 215 9.65 -30.31 -11.26
CA ASP A 215 9.08 -30.19 -12.60
C ASP A 215 9.57 -28.92 -13.34
N GLY A 216 10.37 -28.08 -12.68
CA GLY A 216 10.89 -26.82 -13.21
C GLY A 216 9.91 -25.65 -13.10
N ASN A 217 8.76 -25.86 -12.45
CA ASN A 217 7.84 -24.78 -12.13
C ASN A 217 8.41 -23.90 -11.04
N GLU A 218 8.25 -22.59 -11.19
CA GLU A 218 8.63 -21.61 -10.17
C GLU A 218 7.38 -20.99 -9.54
N SER A 219 7.41 -20.83 -8.22
CA SER A 219 6.32 -20.25 -7.43
C SER A 219 6.91 -19.26 -6.42
N ASP A 220 6.33 -18.07 -6.31
CA ASP A 220 6.80 -17.09 -5.32
C ASP A 220 6.32 -17.47 -3.92
N LEU A 221 7.27 -17.69 -3.01
CA LEU A 221 7.01 -18.17 -1.66
C LEU A 221 6.75 -17.02 -0.69
N CYS A 222 7.60 -15.99 -0.71
CA CYS A 222 7.47 -14.86 0.20
C CYS A 222 8.26 -13.63 -0.30
N GLN A 223 7.86 -12.45 0.19
CA GLN A 223 8.47 -11.17 -0.15
C GLN A 223 8.68 -10.34 1.13
N CYS A 224 9.71 -9.48 1.17
CA CYS A 224 9.93 -8.55 2.29
C CYS A 224 10.60 -7.28 1.81
N LEU A 225 10.18 -6.13 2.37
CA LEU A 225 10.84 -4.84 2.17
C LEU A 225 11.86 -4.62 3.30
N VAL A 226 13.09 -4.30 2.91
CA VAL A 226 14.17 -3.91 3.82
C VAL A 226 14.63 -2.50 3.49
N GLU A 227 14.82 -1.70 4.53
CA GLU A 227 15.51 -0.42 4.43
C GLU A 227 16.90 -0.54 5.04
N VAL A 228 17.93 -0.42 4.19
CA VAL A 228 19.33 -0.39 4.59
C VAL A 228 19.69 1.06 4.91
N GLN A 229 19.90 1.35 6.19
CA GLN A 229 20.24 2.69 6.66
C GLN A 229 21.75 2.85 6.81
N SER A 230 22.24 4.07 6.57
CA SER A 230 23.62 4.41 6.88
C SER A 230 23.90 4.38 8.39
N LYS A 231 25.15 4.19 8.79
CA LYS A 231 25.59 4.29 10.19
C LYS A 231 25.22 5.64 10.81
N GLY A 232 25.29 6.71 10.01
CA GLY A 232 24.93 8.06 10.44
C GLY A 232 23.46 8.17 10.85
N GLU A 233 22.55 7.64 10.03
CA GLU A 233 21.10 7.64 10.30
C GLU A 233 20.75 6.76 11.50
N LYS A 234 21.34 5.57 11.58
CA LYS A 234 21.15 4.66 12.71
C LYS A 234 21.59 5.29 14.04
N LEU A 235 22.73 5.97 14.04
CA LEU A 235 23.23 6.68 15.23
C LEU A 235 22.34 7.88 15.59
N GLN A 236 21.89 8.67 14.61
CA GLN A 236 20.97 9.77 14.86
C GLN A 236 19.64 9.28 15.47
N GLY A 237 19.09 8.18 14.97
CA GLY A 237 17.88 7.55 15.53
C GLY A 237 18.06 7.13 16.99
N ILE A 238 19.19 6.48 17.32
CA ILE A 238 19.50 6.07 18.70
C ILE A 238 19.67 7.29 19.61
N VAL A 239 20.43 8.30 19.17
CA VAL A 239 20.67 9.52 19.96
C VAL A 239 19.36 10.28 20.21
N ALA A 240 18.50 10.40 19.20
CA ALA A 240 17.19 11.03 19.34
C ALA A 240 16.30 10.26 20.34
N ALA A 241 16.27 8.93 20.26
CA ALA A 241 15.49 8.10 21.16
C ALA A 241 15.94 8.25 22.62
N VAL A 242 17.25 8.25 22.87
CA VAL A 242 17.82 8.47 24.21
C VAL A 242 17.49 9.88 24.72
N GLY A 243 17.60 10.90 23.87
CA GLY A 243 17.27 12.28 24.22
C GLY A 243 15.80 12.45 24.63
N ILE A 244 14.87 11.87 23.87
CA ILE A 244 13.43 11.90 24.17
C ILE A 244 13.14 11.18 25.48
N ALA A 245 13.74 10.00 25.69
CA ALA A 245 13.56 9.24 26.93
C ALA A 245 14.04 10.03 28.16
N ALA A 246 15.20 10.70 28.07
CA ALA A 246 15.72 11.53 29.15
C ALA A 246 14.79 12.71 29.48
N ILE A 247 14.24 13.38 28.46
CA ILE A 247 13.28 14.48 28.66
C ILE A 247 11.99 13.96 29.28
N ALA A 248 11.47 12.82 28.84
CA ALA A 248 10.25 12.24 29.39
C ALA A 248 10.41 11.89 30.88
N ILE A 249 11.53 11.25 31.25
CA ILE A 249 11.85 10.96 32.66
C ILE A 249 11.98 12.25 33.47
N GLY A 250 12.70 13.25 32.95
CA GLY A 250 12.83 14.55 33.59
C GLY A 250 11.49 15.25 33.80
N GLY A 251 10.58 15.18 32.81
CA GLY A 251 9.24 15.73 32.90
C GLY A 251 8.36 15.03 33.93
N VAL A 252 8.45 13.70 34.06
CA VAL A 252 7.74 12.95 35.11
C VAL A 252 8.25 13.33 36.49
N ILE A 253 9.57 13.41 36.68
CA ILE A 253 10.18 13.82 37.94
C ILE A 253 9.77 15.26 38.28
N ALA A 254 9.92 16.18 37.31
CA ALA A 254 9.54 17.58 37.49
C ALA A 254 8.05 17.70 37.84
N GLY A 255 7.17 16.96 37.16
CA GLY A 255 5.73 16.92 37.43
C GLY A 255 5.40 16.44 38.84
N ILE A 256 6.06 15.39 39.34
CA ILE A 256 5.88 14.92 40.72
C ILE A 256 6.40 15.95 41.74
N THR A 257 7.52 16.63 41.45
CA THR A 257 8.12 17.59 42.39
C THR A 257 7.47 18.97 42.38
N LEU A 258 6.81 19.36 41.29
CA LEU A 258 6.22 20.68 41.11
C LEU A 258 4.70 20.70 41.33
N ASP A 259 4.07 19.57 41.67
CA ASP A 259 2.66 19.54 42.06
C ASP A 259 2.52 20.00 43.53
N PRO A 260 1.94 21.18 43.80
CA PRO A 260 1.85 21.73 45.15
C PRO A 260 0.66 21.18 45.96
N ILE A 261 -0.05 20.16 45.47
CA ILE A 261 -1.20 19.53 46.16
C ILE A 261 -0.84 18.10 46.63
N GLN A 262 0.24 18.01 47.41
CA GLN A 262 0.42 16.95 48.42
C GLN A 262 0.66 17.59 49.79
#